data_AF-A0A1G6PCD0-F1
#
_entry.id   AF-A0A1G6PCD0-F1
#
_cell.length_a   1.000
_cell.length_b   1.000
_cell.length_c   1.000
_cell.angle_alpha   90.00
_cell.angle_beta   90.00
_cell.angle_gamma   90.00
#
_symmetry.space_group_name_H-M   'P 1'
#
loop_
_entity.id
_entity.type
_entity.pdbx_description
1 polymer ?
#
loop_
_entity_poly.entity_id
_entity_poly.type
_entity_poly.pdbx_seq_one_letter_code
_entity_poly.pdbx_strand_id
1 'polypeptide(L)' 'MTQATLAAIEALYDTVVMARVLASNGRAIDLAGLDAEAGALCATITRLPRDQARLLRPALKALAQEVEGLAAALPPP' A
#
# COMPACT_ATOMS: atom_id res chain seq x y z
N MET A 1 -7.83 -16.46 7.33
CA MET A 1 -7.30 -15.87 6.08
C MET A 1 -7.14 -14.35 6.20
N THR A 2 -8.12 -13.64 6.77
CA THR A 2 -8.06 -12.19 7.01
C THR A 2 -6.80 -11.70 7.71
N GLN A 3 -6.26 -12.43 8.69
CA GLN A 3 -5.03 -12.04 9.40
C GLN A 3 -3.79 -11.97 8.49
N ALA A 4 -3.62 -12.93 7.57
CA ALA A 4 -2.51 -12.90 6.62
C ALA A 4 -2.66 -11.77 5.60
N THR A 5 -3.90 -11.49 5.17
CA THR A 5 -4.18 -10.34 4.29
C THR A 5 -3.93 -9.01 5.01
N LEU A 6 -4.30 -8.90 6.29
CA LEU A 6 -4.01 -7.72 7.10
C LEU A 6 -2.50 -7.49 7.24
N ALA A 7 -1.73 -8.54 7.56
CA ALA A 7 -0.28 -8.44 7.65
C ALA A 7 0.36 -8.00 6.31
N ALA A 8 -0.18 -8.46 5.18
CA ALA A 8 0.28 -8.00 3.87
C ALA A 8 -0.06 -6.53 3.60
N ILE A 9 -1.22 -6.04 4.04
CA ILE A 9 -1.58 -4.62 3.97
C ILE A 9 -0.61 -3.78 4.82
N GLU A 10 -0.32 -4.23 6.04
CA GLU A 10 0.58 -3.55 6.97
C GLU A 10 2.02 -3.50 6.45
N ALA A 11 2.53 -4.61 5.90
CA ALA A 11 3.87 -4.65 5.30
C ALA A 11 4.01 -3.69 4.11
N LEU A 12 2.98 -3.62 3.24
CA LEU A 12 2.97 -2.69 2.12
C LEU A 12 2.82 -1.24 2.61
N TYR A 13 2.01 -1.01 3.63
CA TYR A 13 1.87 0.30 4.28
C TYR A 13 3.21 0.81 4.81
N ASP A 14 3.93 0.02 5.61
CA ASP A 14 5.23 0.41 6.17
C ASP A 14 6.26 0.73 5.08
N THR A 15 6.23 -0.05 3.99
CA THR A 15 7.08 0.17 2.81
C THR A 15 6.79 1.52 2.16
N VAL A 16 5.51 1.84 1.93
CA VAL A 16 5.09 3.12 1.32
C VAL A 16 5.38 4.30 2.26
N VAL A 17 5.18 4.15 3.57
CA VAL A 17 5.56 5.18 4.56
C VAL A 17 7.05 5.48 4.49
N MET A 18 7.90 4.45 4.48
CA MET A 18 9.35 4.62 4.37
C MET A 18 9.73 5.31 3.05
N ALA A 19 9.15 4.86 1.94
CA ALA A 19 9.38 5.46 0.63
C ALA A 19 8.97 6.94 0.63
N ARG A 20 7.80 7.28 1.18
CA ARG A 20 7.34 8.67 1.26
C ARG A 20 8.28 9.54 2.09
N VAL A 21 8.77 9.03 3.21
CA VAL A 21 9.75 9.75 4.04
C VAL A 21 11.03 10.01 3.24
N LEU A 22 11.57 9.00 2.55
CA LEU A 22 12.75 9.16 1.71
C LEU A 22 12.54 10.20 0.58
N ALA A 23 11.39 10.14 -0.10
CA ALA A 23 11.07 11.01 -1.22
C ALA A 23 10.91 12.46 -0.76
N SER A 24 10.22 12.65 0.37
CA SER A 24 10.05 13.97 1.01
C SER A 24 11.38 14.59 1.45
N ASN A 25 12.42 13.77 1.66
CA ASN A 25 13.78 14.23 1.95
C ASN A 25 14.65 14.37 0.69
N GLY A 26 14.06 14.35 -0.51
CA GLY A 26 14.76 14.53 -1.78
C GLY A 26 15.62 13.35 -2.20
N ARG A 27 15.41 12.16 -1.62
CA ARG A 27 16.11 10.94 -2.03
C ARG A 27 15.44 10.37 -3.26
N ALA A 28 16.26 9.96 -4.24
CA ALA A 28 15.78 9.11 -5.32
C ALA A 28 15.48 7.71 -4.76
N ILE A 29 14.34 7.15 -5.15
CA ILE A 29 13.86 5.84 -4.71
C ILE A 29 13.49 5.05 -5.95
N ASP A 30 13.88 3.79 -5.95
CA ASP A 30 13.37 2.83 -6.91
C ASP A 30 12.07 2.23 -6.37
N LEU A 31 10.97 2.41 -7.12
CA LEU A 31 9.65 1.86 -6.80
C LEU A 31 9.34 0.61 -7.66
N ALA A 32 10.34 0.05 -8.33
CA ALA A 32 10.18 -1.17 -9.11
C ALA A 32 9.54 -2.28 -8.26
N GLY A 33 8.48 -2.88 -8.80
CA GLY A 33 7.75 -3.96 -8.15
C GLY A 33 6.56 -3.52 -7.28
N LEU A 34 6.46 -2.23 -6.91
CA LEU A 34 5.37 -1.74 -6.06
C LEU A 34 3.98 -2.00 -6.67
N ASP A 35 3.82 -1.78 -7.98
CA ASP A 35 2.57 -2.06 -8.70
C ASP A 35 2.21 -3.55 -8.69
N ALA A 36 3.21 -4.43 -8.77
CA ALA A 36 3.01 -5.88 -8.75
C ALA A 36 2.55 -6.35 -7.35
N GLU A 37 3.17 -5.82 -6.29
CA GLU A 37 2.77 -6.10 -4.91
C GLU A 37 1.36 -5.58 -4.60
N ALA A 38 1.06 -4.33 -4.98
CA ALA A 38 -0.27 -3.76 -4.84
C ALA A 38 -1.32 -4.56 -5.64
N GLY A 39 -1.00 -4.96 -6.87
CA GLY A 39 -1.86 -5.79 -7.70
C GLY A 39 -2.15 -7.17 -7.08
N ALA A 40 -1.14 -7.83 -6.51
CA ALA A 40 -1.30 -9.11 -5.82
C ALA A 40 -2.18 -8.99 -4.57
N LEU A 41 -2.02 -7.89 -3.82
CA LEU A 41 -2.85 -7.59 -2.66
C LEU A 41 -4.32 -7.35 -3.08
N CYS A 42 -4.56 -6.54 -4.11
CA CYS A 42 -5.89 -6.31 -4.67
C CYS A 42 -6.55 -7.61 -5.16
N ALA A 43 -5.80 -8.47 -5.87
CA ALA A 43 -6.29 -9.77 -6.31
C ALA A 43 -6.65 -10.69 -5.14
N THR A 44 -5.93 -10.60 -4.03
CA THR A 44 -6.23 -11.38 -2.81
C THR A 44 -7.52 -10.89 -2.15
N ILE A 45 -7.68 -9.56 -2.00
CA ILE A 45 -8.83 -8.96 -1.33
C ILE A 45 -10.12 -9.17 -2.14
N THR A 46 -10.06 -9.06 -3.47
CA THR A 46 -11.22 -9.25 -4.34
C THR A 46 -11.80 -10.67 -4.29
N ARG A 47 -11.02 -11.65 -3.82
CA ARG A 47 -11.44 -13.04 -3.60
C ARG A 47 -12.02 -13.29 -2.21
N LEU A 48 -11.97 -12.33 -1.29
CA LEU A 48 -12.50 -12.49 0.06
C LEU A 48 -14.04 -12.34 0.09
N PRO A 49 -14.71 -13.09 0.98
CA PRO A 49 -16.10 -12.81 1.34
C PRO A 49 -16.29 -11.34 1.77
N ARG A 50 -17.44 -10.75 1.41
CA ARG A 50 -17.69 -9.31 1.57
C ARG A 50 -17.61 -8.84 3.03
N ASP A 51 -18.06 -9.66 3.96
CA ASP A 51 -17.95 -9.45 5.40
C ASP A 51 -16.50 -9.41 5.87
N GLN A 52 -15.67 -10.35 5.40
CA GLN A 52 -14.24 -10.40 5.70
C GLN A 52 -13.48 -9.21 5.09
N ALA A 53 -13.78 -8.86 3.84
CA ALA A 53 -13.18 -7.71 3.17
C ALA A 53 -13.55 -6.38 3.84
N ARG A 54 -14.75 -6.27 4.41
CA ARG A 54 -15.18 -5.06 5.15
C ARG A 54 -14.31 -4.78 6.37
N LEU A 55 -13.81 -5.81 7.04
CA LEU A 55 -12.91 -5.67 8.19
C LEU A 55 -11.56 -5.05 7.82
N LEU A 56 -11.13 -5.18 6.56
CA LEU A 56 -9.85 -4.66 6.07
C LEU A 56 -9.93 -3.19 5.62
N ARG A 57 -11.14 -2.60 5.53
CA ARG A 57 -11.35 -1.24 5.01
C ARG A 57 -10.52 -0.15 5.70
N PRO A 58 -10.39 -0.12 7.05
CA PRO A 58 -9.58 0.89 7.70
C PRO A 58 -8.12 0.84 7.26
N ALA A 59 -7.53 -0.36 7.23
CA ALA A 59 -6.14 -0.56 6.80
C ALA A 59 -5.94 -0.22 5.32
N LEU A 60 -6.88 -0.59 4.46
CA LEU A 60 -6.82 -0.24 3.03
C LEU A 60 -6.92 1.27 2.78
N LYS A 61 -7.75 1.96 3.57
CA LYS A 61 -7.85 3.42 3.47
C LYS A 61 -6.55 4.10 3.90
N ALA A 62 -5.92 3.62 4.97
CA ALA A 62 -4.63 4.14 5.43
C ALA A 62 -3.54 3.92 4.37
N LEU A 63 -3.45 2.71 3.79
CA LEU A 63 -2.52 2.42 2.70
C LEU A 63 -2.75 3.34 1.48
N ALA A 64 -4.01 3.51 1.05
CA ALA A 64 -4.33 4.39 -0.08
C ALA A 64 -3.87 5.84 0.18
N GLN A 65 -4.08 6.35 1.39
CA GLN A 65 -3.63 7.69 1.77
C GLN A 65 -2.10 7.84 1.73
N GLU A 66 -1.34 6.81 2.14
CA GLU A 66 0.12 6.86 2.05
C GLU A 66 0.62 6.75 0.61
N VAL A 67 -0.06 5.98 -0.25
CA VAL A 67 0.26 5.92 -1.69
C VAL A 67 0.01 7.28 -2.36
N GLU A 68 -1.12 7.93 -2.05
CA GLU A 68 -1.40 9.29 -2.52
C GLU A 68 -0.35 10.29 -2.00
N GLY A 69 0.04 10.15 -0.73
CA GLY A 69 1.08 10.98 -0.12
C GLY A 69 2.47 10.78 -0.75
N LEU A 70 2.83 9.55 -1.11
CA LEU A 70 4.04 9.24 -1.86
C LEU A 70 3.99 9.85 -3.26
N ALA A 71 2.88 9.66 -3.98
CA ALA A 71 2.70 10.21 -5.33
C ALA A 71 2.85 11.75 -5.34
N ALA A 72 2.35 12.43 -4.32
CA ALA A 72 2.50 13.88 -4.16
C ALA A 72 3.94 14.32 -3.82
N ALA A 73 4.74 13.44 -3.22
CA ALA A 73 6.14 13.72 -2.86
C ALA A 73 7.13 13.43 -4.00
N LEU A 74 6.70 12.68 -5.03
CA LEU A 74 7.51 12.39 -6.20
C LEU A 74 7.51 13.55 -7.19
N PRO A 75 8.61 13.74 -7.94
CA PRO A 75 8.62 14.67 -9.06
C PRO A 75 7.59 14.24 -10.12
N PRO A 76 6.95 15.19 -10.83
CA PRO A 76 6.06 14.86 -11.93
C PRO A 76 6.83 14.08 -13.02
N PRO A 77 6.17 13.12 -13.69
CA PRO A 77 6.76 12.35 -14.78
C PRO A 77 7.10 13.22 -16.01
#